data_AF-A0A4Q0IN74-F1
#
_entry.id   AF-A0A4Q0IN74-F1
#
_cell.length_a   1.000
_cell.length_b   1.000
_cell.length_c   1.000
_cell.angle_alpha   90.00
_cell.angle_beta   90.00
_cell.angle_gamma   90.00
#
_symmetry.space_group_name_H-M   'P 1'
#
loop_
_entity.id
_entity.type
_entity.pdbx_description
1 polymer ?
#
loop_
_entity_poly.entity_id
_entity_poly.type
_entity_poly.pdbx_seq_one_letter_code
_entity_poly.pdbx_strand_id
1 'polypeptide(L)'
;MTNDGKCFVLNIRLSGFPTSKPKVYVEEMLRTKSGALMDSASAPNHTLTAWNGWTQLCHYNDASWTNDVSLWKVYLKCRLWLEMYQAHMRTGKNMDYYLNHQH
;
A
#
# COMPACT_ATOMS: atom_id res chain seq x y z
N MET A 1 13.06 3.07 2.58
CA MET A 1 13.34 2.85 4.01
C MET A 1 12.24 3.52 4.84
N THR A 2 11.70 2.79 5.82
CA THR A 2 10.77 3.30 6.84
C THR A 2 11.54 3.97 7.98
N ASN A 3 10.84 4.66 8.88
CA ASN A 3 11.46 5.41 9.98
C ASN A 3 12.17 4.52 11.01
N ASP A 4 11.84 3.23 11.06
CA ASP A 4 12.51 2.22 11.88
C ASP A 4 13.61 1.44 11.12
N GLY A 5 13.99 1.89 9.93
CA GLY A 5 15.13 1.36 9.17
C GLY A 5 14.79 0.17 8.27
N LYS A 6 13.54 -0.34 8.25
CA LYS A 6 13.14 -1.40 7.33
C LYS A 6 13.16 -0.93 5.87
N CYS A 7 13.72 -1.75 4.99
CA CYS A 7 13.79 -1.47 3.56
C CYS A 7 12.79 -2.34 2.81
N PHE A 8 12.06 -1.73 1.88
CA PHE A 8 11.09 -2.37 1.01
C PHE A 8 11.32 -1.86 -0.41
N VAL A 9 11.19 -2.75 -1.39
CA VAL A 9 11.24 -2.40 -2.81
C VAL A 9 9.81 -2.26 -3.32
N LEU A 10 9.50 -1.11 -3.92
CA LEU A 10 8.20 -0.85 -4.52
C LEU A 10 8.28 -1.03 -6.04
N ASN A 11 7.39 -1.86 -6.58
CA ASN A 11 7.17 -2.00 -8.01
C ASN A 11 5.94 -1.18 -8.43
N ILE A 12 6.16 -0.07 -9.13
CA ILE A 12 5.08 0.80 -9.63
C ILE A 12 4.85 0.49 -11.11
N ARG A 13 3.70 -0.11 -11.43
CA ARG A 13 3.32 -0.49 -12.80
C ARG A 13 2.63 0.69 -13.49
N LEU A 14 3.26 1.24 -14.52
CA LEU A 14 2.80 2.45 -15.23
C LEU A 14 1.85 2.18 -16.40
N SER A 15 1.47 0.93 -16.66
CA SER A 15 0.51 0.61 -17.71
C SER A 15 -0.81 1.32 -17.46
N GLY A 16 -1.21 2.21 -18.36
CA GLY A 16 -2.45 3.01 -18.24
C GLY A 16 -2.32 4.31 -17.44
N PHE A 17 -1.15 4.63 -16.88
CA PHE A 17 -0.91 5.94 -16.28
C PHE A 17 -0.81 7.03 -17.37
N PRO A 18 -1.43 8.21 -17.20
CA PRO A 18 -2.18 8.67 -16.04
C PRO A 18 -3.69 8.40 -16.10
N THR A 19 -4.22 7.84 -17.19
CA THR A 19 -5.67 7.59 -17.36
C THR A 19 -6.28 6.67 -16.30
N SER A 20 -5.49 5.83 -15.65
CA SER A 20 -5.85 5.01 -14.50
C SER A 20 -4.74 5.04 -13.45
N LYS A 21 -5.09 4.86 -12.17
CA LYS A 21 -4.08 4.75 -11.11
C LYS A 21 -3.12 3.58 -11.39
N PRO A 22 -1.80 3.75 -11.17
CA PRO A 22 -0.86 2.67 -11.33
C PRO A 22 -1.09 1.61 -10.26
N LYS A 23 -0.87 0.34 -10.59
CA LYS A 23 -0.79 -0.72 -9.57
C LYS A 23 0.56 -0.62 -8.89
N VAL A 24 0.58 -0.74 -7.55
CA VAL A 24 1.81 -0.68 -6.76
C VAL A 24 1.91 -1.92 -5.89
N TYR A 25 3.07 -2.55 -5.94
CA TYR A 25 3.38 -3.77 -5.20
C TYR A 25 4.61 -3.55 -4.31
N VAL A 26 4.65 -4.23 -3.17
CA VAL A 26 5.89 -4.48 -2.45
C VAL A 26 6.47 -5.76 -3.02
N GLU A 27 7.74 -5.79 -3.45
CA GLU A 27 8.36 -6.99 -4.08
C GLU A 27 8.64 -8.14 -3.10
N GLU A 28 7.71 -8.38 -2.18
CA GLU A 28 7.64 -9.53 -1.27
C GLU A 28 6.19 -9.73 -0.81
N MET A 29 5.86 -10.93 -0.36
CA MET A 29 4.58 -11.22 0.27
C MET A 29 4.63 -10.81 1.75
N LEU A 30 3.87 -9.78 2.10
CA LEU A 30 3.78 -9.31 3.47
C LEU A 30 2.82 -10.16 4.30
N ARG A 31 2.98 -10.08 5.63
CA ARG A 31 2.11 -10.73 6.61
C ARG A 31 1.62 -9.72 7.64
N THR A 32 0.41 -9.96 8.13
CA THR A 32 -0.08 -9.30 9.34
C THR A 32 0.75 -9.72 10.55
N LYS A 33 0.60 -9.00 11.67
CA LYS A 33 1.22 -9.35 12.95
C LYS A 33 0.81 -10.75 13.44
N SER A 34 -0.40 -11.20 13.11
CA SER A 34 -0.86 -12.57 13.42
C SER A 34 -0.30 -13.64 12.48
N GLY A 35 0.49 -13.27 11.47
CA GLY A 35 1.12 -14.18 10.52
C GLY A 35 0.28 -14.48 9.27
N ALA A 36 -0.94 -13.94 9.16
CA ALA A 36 -1.80 -14.11 7.99
C ALA A 36 -1.20 -13.39 6.77
N LEU A 37 -1.36 -13.97 5.58
CA LEU A 37 -0.86 -13.37 4.34
C LEU A 37 -1.65 -12.10 3.98
N MET A 38 -0.95 -11.13 3.40
CA MET A 38 -1.53 -9.93 2.80
C MET A 38 -1.61 -10.10 1.28
N ASP A 39 -2.31 -11.14 0.84
CA ASP A 39 -2.39 -11.60 -0.55
C ASP A 39 -3.71 -11.23 -1.26
N SER A 40 -4.65 -10.63 -0.53
CA SER A 40 -6.01 -10.39 -0.96
C SER A 40 -6.50 -8.99 -0.59
N ALA A 41 -7.63 -8.58 -1.17
CA ALA A 41 -8.24 -7.30 -0.86
C ALA A 41 -8.70 -7.25 0.61
N SER A 42 -8.23 -6.25 1.34
CA SER A 42 -8.53 -6.06 2.76
C SER A 42 -8.65 -4.59 3.08
N ALA A 43 -9.84 -4.13 3.46
CA ALA A 43 -10.05 -2.75 3.88
C ALA A 43 -9.19 -2.39 5.12
N PRO A 44 -9.15 -3.21 6.20
CA PRO A 44 -8.37 -2.87 7.39
C PRO A 44 -6.85 -2.79 7.17
N ASN A 45 -6.33 -3.56 6.21
CA ASN A 45 -4.90 -3.58 5.87
C ASN A 45 -4.57 -2.71 4.65
N HIS A 46 -5.56 -2.09 4.01
CA HIS A 46 -5.40 -1.35 2.76
C HIS A 46 -4.60 -2.12 1.69
N THR A 47 -4.95 -3.39 1.47
CA THR A 47 -4.34 -4.24 0.44
C THR A 47 -5.33 -4.53 -0.69
N LEU A 48 -4.79 -4.91 -1.85
CA LEU A 48 -5.53 -5.41 -3.01
C LEU A 48 -5.01 -6.82 -3.35
N THR A 49 -5.61 -7.46 -4.36
CA THR A 49 -5.19 -8.78 -4.83
C THR A 49 -3.70 -8.80 -5.20
N ALA A 50 -2.94 -9.70 -4.57
CA ALA A 50 -1.54 -9.88 -4.85
C ALA A 50 -1.28 -10.36 -6.28
N TRP A 51 -0.05 -10.16 -6.74
CA TRP A 51 0.42 -10.64 -8.03
C TRP A 51 1.88 -11.05 -7.91
N ASN A 52 2.28 -12.16 -8.54
CA ASN A 52 3.68 -12.64 -8.52
C ASN A 52 4.26 -12.83 -7.10
N GLY A 53 3.44 -13.26 -6.15
CA GLY A 53 3.86 -13.40 -4.75
C GLY A 53 4.15 -12.06 -4.05
N TRP A 54 3.64 -10.95 -4.57
CA TRP A 54 3.87 -9.60 -4.04
C TRP A 54 2.57 -8.97 -3.53
N THR A 55 2.63 -8.38 -2.33
CA THR A 55 1.49 -7.67 -1.76
C THR A 55 1.18 -6.41 -2.54
N GLN A 56 -0.06 -6.27 -3.02
CA GLN A 56 -0.52 -5.06 -3.71
C GLN A 56 -1.06 -4.04 -2.70
N LEU A 57 -0.62 -2.78 -2.83
CA LEU A 57 -1.05 -1.70 -1.96
C LEU A 57 -2.30 -0.99 -2.50
N CYS A 58 -3.25 -0.70 -1.62
CA CYS A 58 -4.33 0.24 -1.89
C CYS A 58 -3.88 1.66 -1.52
N HIS A 59 -3.64 2.51 -2.53
CA HIS A 59 -3.13 3.88 -2.33
C HIS A 59 -4.10 4.98 -2.79
N TYR A 60 -5.05 4.67 -3.67
CA TYR A 60 -6.14 5.58 -4.07
C TYR A 60 -7.42 4.79 -4.28
N ASN A 61 -8.57 5.41 -4.02
CA ASN A 61 -9.86 4.95 -4.53
C ASN A 61 -9.94 5.29 -6.03
N ASP A 62 -10.51 4.40 -6.85
CA ASP A 62 -10.70 4.64 -8.29
C ASP A 62 -11.56 5.89 -8.55
N ALA A 63 -12.59 6.11 -7.73
CA ALA A 63 -13.46 7.30 -7.84
C ALA A 63 -12.75 8.63 -7.53
N SER A 64 -11.58 8.58 -6.86
CA SER A 64 -10.79 9.76 -6.47
C SER A 64 -9.55 9.96 -7.35
N TRP A 65 -9.36 9.11 -8.37
CA TRP A 65 -8.24 9.23 -9.28
C TRP A 65 -8.52 10.28 -10.36
N THR A 66 -7.54 11.15 -10.61
CA THR A 66 -7.55 12.08 -11.75
C THR A 66 -6.19 12.03 -12.44
N ASN A 67 -6.16 12.43 -13.71
CA ASN A 67 -4.92 12.42 -14.50
C ASN A 67 -3.86 13.41 -13.97
N ASP A 68 -4.26 14.35 -13.09
CA ASP A 68 -3.38 15.33 -12.46
C ASP A 68 -2.63 14.79 -11.23
N VAL A 69 -2.93 13.57 -10.81
CA VAL A 69 -2.23 12.92 -9.70
C VAL A 69 -0.85 12.45 -10.18
N SER A 70 0.20 13.11 -9.67
CA SER A 70 1.57 12.77 -10.00
C SER A 70 2.03 11.45 -9.38
N LEU A 71 3.04 10.82 -10.00
CA LEU A 71 3.73 9.65 -9.43
C LEU A 71 4.33 9.95 -8.05
N TRP A 72 4.71 11.20 -7.78
CA TRP A 72 5.17 11.62 -6.47
C TRP A 72 4.09 11.47 -5.39
N LYS A 73 2.83 11.85 -5.68
CA LYS A 73 1.71 11.65 -4.75
C LYS A 73 1.43 10.17 -4.50
N VAL A 74 1.52 9.34 -5.54
CA VAL A 74 1.41 7.87 -5.41
C VAL A 74 2.50 7.35 -4.49
N TYR A 75 3.76 7.71 -4.73
CA TYR A 75 4.89 7.30 -3.90
C TYR A 75 4.71 7.71 -2.44
N LEU A 76 4.28 8.96 -2.17
CA LEU A 76 4.04 9.43 -0.80
C LEU A 76 2.99 8.58 -0.07
N LYS A 77 1.89 8.22 -0.73
CA LYS A 77 0.87 7.35 -0.13
C LYS A 77 1.38 5.94 0.12
N CYS A 78 2.16 5.36 -0.79
CA CYS A 78 2.79 4.05 -0.56
C CYS A 78 3.83 4.11 0.56
N ARG A 79 4.60 5.18 0.65
CA ARG A 79 5.57 5.42 1.72
C ARG A 79 4.89 5.59 3.08
N LEU A 80 3.73 6.25 3.13
CA LEU A 80 2.90 6.33 4.33
C LEU A 80 2.34 4.95 4.70
N TRP A 81 1.82 4.20 3.72
CA TRP A 81 1.32 2.84 3.93
C TRP A 81 2.38 1.94 4.61
N LEU A 82 3.64 1.99 4.14
CA LEU A 82 4.74 1.22 4.74
C LEU A 82 5.02 1.59 6.20
N GLU A 83 4.87 2.86 6.59
CA GLU A 83 4.96 3.26 8.00
C GLU A 83 3.83 2.67 8.84
N MET A 84 2.62 2.66 8.30
CA MET A 84 1.46 2.12 8.99
C MET A 84 1.57 0.60 9.11
N TYR A 85 2.18 -0.04 8.11
CA TYR A 85 2.54 -1.45 8.19
C TYR A 85 3.54 -1.71 9.33
N GLN A 86 4.59 -0.90 9.48
CA GLN A 86 5.50 -1.03 10.62
C GLN A 86 4.81 -0.75 11.97
N ALA A 87 3.91 0.24 12.02
CA ALA A 87 3.09 0.48 13.20
C ALA A 87 2.20 -0.72 13.55
N HIS A 88 1.56 -1.34 12.55
CA HIS A 88 0.80 -2.58 12.70
C HIS A 88 1.68 -3.73 13.24
N MET A 89 2.88 -3.93 12.70
CA MET A 89 3.79 -4.97 13.18
C MET A 89 4.20 -4.75 14.65
N ARG A 90 4.38 -3.50 15.07
CA ARG A 90 4.69 -3.18 16.48
C ARG A 90 3.49 -3.37 17.40
N THR A 91 2.32 -2.86 17.04
CA THR A 91 1.19 -2.76 17.98
C THR A 91 0.15 -3.88 17.82
N GLY A 92 -0.04 -4.38 16.60
CA GLY A 92 -1.15 -5.26 16.22
C GLY A 92 -2.44 -4.53 15.86
N LYS A 93 -2.47 -3.20 15.93
CA LYS A 93 -3.60 -2.40 15.43
C LYS A 93 -3.65 -2.49 13.91
N ASN A 94 -4.84 -2.57 13.33
CA ASN A 94 -5.03 -2.54 11.89
C ASN A 94 -4.50 -1.24 11.28
N MET A 95 -4.22 -1.24 9.97
CA MET A 95 -3.61 -0.10 9.31
C MET A 95 -4.58 1.08 9.17
N ASP A 96 -5.88 0.79 9.01
CA ASP A 96 -6.99 1.76 9.01
C ASP A 96 -7.11 2.58 10.31
N TYR A 97 -6.65 2.05 11.44
CA TYR A 97 -6.55 2.79 12.71
C TYR A 97 -5.68 4.04 12.58
N TYR A 98 -4.66 3.99 11.71
CA TYR A 98 -3.74 5.10 11.49
C TYR A 98 -4.03 5.86 10.19
N LEU A 99 -4.58 5.16 9.20
CA LEU A 99 -5.04 5.73 7.94
C LEU A 99 -6.52 6.08 8.07
N ASN A 100 -6.82 7.23 8.67
CA ASN A 100 -8.17 7.77 8.56
C ASN A 100 -8.52 7.92 7.08
N HIS A 101 -9.68 7.39 6.67
CA HIS A 101 -10.22 7.63 5.35
C HIS A 101 -10.27 9.15 5.14
N GLN A 102 -9.48 9.65 4.19
CA GLN A 102 -9.58 11.05 3.79
C GLN A 102 -10.86 11.17 2.97
N HIS A 103 -11.88 11.77 3.60
CA HIS A 103 -13.09 12.21 2.93
C HIS A 103 -12.77 13.31 1.91
#